data_AF-A0A8X8WTX5-F1
#
_entry.id   AF-A0A8X8WTX5-F1
#
_cell.length_a   1.000
_cell.length_b   1.000
_cell.length_c   1.000
_cell.angle_alpha   90.00
_cell.angle_beta   90.00
_cell.angle_gamma   90.00
#
_symmetry.space_group_name_H-M   'P 1'
#
loop_
_entity.id
_entity.type
_entity.pdbx_description
1 polymer ?
#
loop_
_entity_poly.entity_id
_entity_poly.type
_entity_poly.pdbx_seq_one_letter_code
_entity_poly.pdbx_strand_id
1 'polypeptide(L)'
;MVGVSNIDFDWVKEVKEVDESKMGVKGLVDEGVKEIPRLFVHPQEVIDRYPTAKGAVVELPVIDLTGEERGGPRRREVVEAIGKAAREWGFFSIINHGVQLETMKAMLESIKRFHELPNEEKESLYTYERSKLVKWNSNLPAQKGDPACWRKEMEEYVKYMIEVTLGGLQMLRDNQWVDVPPFPGALIANFGDLMQIISNDEFKELIIKDKPAVYRDFMFEEYFQYYKVKGARFESAFDYYRIHK
;
A
#
# COMPACT_ATOMS: atom_id res chain seq x y z
N MET A 1 -9.52 -21.07 26.95
CA MET A 1 -10.73 -20.91 26.13
C MET A 1 -11.76 -20.17 26.97
N VAL A 2 -11.92 -18.88 26.74
CA VAL A 2 -13.10 -18.13 27.17
C VAL A 2 -13.73 -17.68 25.86
N GLY A 3 -14.83 -18.33 25.49
CA GLY A 3 -15.59 -18.01 24.29
C GLY A 3 -16.13 -16.60 24.43
N VAL A 4 -15.68 -15.70 23.56
CA VAL A 4 -16.39 -14.44 23.34
C VAL A 4 -17.74 -14.82 22.78
N SER A 5 -18.80 -14.51 23.53
CA SER A 5 -20.18 -14.76 23.15
C SER A 5 -20.44 -14.15 21.77
N ASN A 6 -20.82 -15.01 20.83
CA ASN A 6 -21.20 -14.71 19.46
C ASN A 6 -22.59 -14.01 19.46
N ILE A 7 -22.68 -12.84 20.09
CA ILE A 7 -23.83 -11.96 19.98
C ILE A 7 -23.73 -11.30 18.60
N ASP A 8 -24.73 -11.58 17.76
CA ASP A 8 -24.98 -11.10 16.39
C ASP A 8 -24.11 -9.92 15.94
N PHE A 9 -22.90 -10.22 15.46
CA PHE A 9 -22.14 -9.24 14.69
C PHE A 9 -22.72 -9.18 13.28
N ASP A 10 -23.57 -8.19 13.03
CA ASP A 10 -24.06 -7.90 11.70
C ASP A 10 -23.04 -7.02 10.95
N TRP A 11 -22.04 -7.69 10.37
CA TRP A 11 -21.00 -7.05 9.55
C TRP A 11 -21.60 -6.18 8.43
N VAL A 12 -22.70 -6.60 7.82
CA VAL A 12 -23.32 -5.87 6.69
C VAL A 12 -23.89 -4.55 7.19
N LYS A 13 -24.53 -4.58 8.36
CA LYS A 13 -25.03 -3.38 9.02
C LYS A 13 -23.89 -2.41 9.39
N GLU A 14 -22.81 -2.90 10.00
CA GLU A 14 -21.68 -2.03 10.41
C GLU A 14 -20.98 -1.40 9.20
N VAL A 15 -20.75 -2.14 8.11
CA VAL A 15 -20.23 -1.59 6.84
C VAL A 15 -21.14 -0.50 6.32
N LYS A 16 -22.45 -0.75 6.30
CA LYS A 16 -23.43 0.20 5.79
C LYS A 16 -23.45 1.49 6.63
N GLU A 17 -23.42 1.38 7.95
CA GLU A 17 -23.40 2.54 8.85
C GLU A 17 -22.13 3.39 8.65
N VAL A 18 -20.96 2.75 8.54
CA VAL A 18 -19.71 3.46 8.23
C VAL A 18 -19.76 4.11 6.85
N ASP A 19 -20.27 3.43 5.83
CA ASP A 19 -20.38 3.98 4.48
C ASP A 19 -21.32 5.17 4.40
N GLU A 20 -22.51 5.05 4.98
CA GLU A 20 -23.55 6.08 4.97
C GLU A 20 -23.13 7.35 5.74
N SER A 21 -22.23 7.23 6.72
CA SER A 21 -21.65 8.38 7.42
C SER A 21 -20.79 9.26 6.50
N LYS A 22 -20.18 8.67 5.46
CA LYS A 22 -19.24 9.29 4.51
C LYS A 22 -18.02 9.99 5.13
N MET A 23 -17.84 9.83 6.44
CA MET A 23 -16.86 10.59 7.22
C MET A 23 -15.46 9.98 7.24
N GLY A 24 -15.36 8.72 6.80
CA GLY A 24 -14.13 7.93 6.84
C GLY A 24 -13.63 7.67 8.26
N VAL A 25 -12.46 7.04 8.37
CA VAL A 25 -11.85 6.67 9.66
C VAL A 25 -11.54 7.89 10.53
N LYS A 26 -11.15 9.03 9.93
CA LYS A 26 -10.87 10.26 10.69
C LYS A 26 -12.13 10.75 11.40
N GLY A 27 -13.28 10.76 10.73
CA GLY A 27 -14.53 11.19 11.35
C GLY A 27 -14.91 10.34 12.56
N LEU A 28 -14.74 9.00 12.47
CA LEU A 28 -14.93 8.10 13.60
C LEU A 28 -14.01 8.44 14.80
N VAL A 29 -12.76 8.80 14.51
CA VAL A 29 -11.79 9.23 15.54
C VAL A 29 -12.20 10.58 16.15
N ASP A 30 -12.59 11.55 15.33
CA ASP A 30 -13.00 12.88 15.78
C ASP A 30 -14.28 12.83 16.65
N GLU A 31 -15.19 11.89 16.38
CA GLU A 31 -16.35 11.60 17.22
C GLU A 31 -16.02 10.90 18.55
N GLY A 32 -14.76 10.53 18.76
CA GLY A 32 -14.27 9.97 20.01
C GLY A 32 -14.61 8.48 20.19
N VAL A 33 -14.56 7.71 19.11
CA VAL A 33 -14.72 6.24 19.18
C VAL A 33 -13.77 5.64 20.23
N LYS A 34 -14.31 4.82 21.14
CA LYS A 34 -13.55 4.26 22.28
C LYS A 34 -12.88 2.92 21.97
N GLU A 35 -13.41 2.19 21.01
CA GLU A 35 -12.92 0.87 20.59
C GLU A 35 -12.89 0.82 19.06
N ILE A 36 -11.96 0.06 18.50
CA ILE A 36 -11.90 -0.15 17.05
C ILE A 36 -13.17 -0.92 16.62
N PRO A 37 -14.00 -0.39 15.70
CA PRO A 37 -15.16 -1.10 15.19
C PRO A 37 -14.75 -2.46 14.61
N ARG A 38 -15.58 -3.48 14.81
CA ARG A 38 -15.25 -4.88 14.47
C ARG A 38 -14.96 -5.05 12.99
N LEU A 39 -15.55 -4.22 12.13
CA LEU A 39 -15.26 -4.16 10.70
C LEU A 39 -13.77 -3.96 10.39
N PHE A 40 -13.01 -3.25 11.25
CA PHE A 40 -11.58 -2.99 11.05
C PHE A 40 -10.66 -3.99 11.76
N VAL A 41 -11.23 -4.98 12.47
CA VAL A 41 -10.44 -5.98 13.19
C VAL A 41 -10.06 -7.11 12.24
N HIS A 42 -8.77 -7.20 11.94
CA HIS A 42 -8.24 -8.27 11.08
C HIS A 42 -8.19 -9.62 11.83
N PRO A 43 -8.44 -10.76 11.15
CA PRO A 43 -8.28 -12.09 11.74
C PRO A 43 -6.86 -12.33 12.26
N GLN A 44 -6.74 -13.02 13.40
CA GLN A 44 -5.46 -13.26 14.04
C GLN A 44 -4.52 -14.08 13.15
N GLU A 45 -5.05 -14.99 12.34
CA GLU A 45 -4.28 -15.80 11.39
C GLU A 45 -3.61 -14.95 10.30
N VAL A 46 -4.21 -13.81 9.94
CA VAL A 46 -3.65 -12.86 8.97
C VAL A 46 -2.53 -12.06 9.63
N ILE A 47 -2.73 -11.61 10.87
CA ILE A 47 -1.74 -10.87 11.66
C ILE A 47 -0.51 -11.75 11.94
N ASP A 48 -0.74 -13.01 12.29
CA ASP A 48 0.32 -13.95 12.70
C ASP A 48 1.05 -14.58 11.50
N ARG A 49 0.54 -14.41 10.27
CA ARG A 49 1.14 -14.99 9.05
C ARG A 49 2.60 -14.58 8.89
N TYR A 50 2.91 -13.32 9.16
CA TYR A 50 4.27 -12.79 9.18
C TYR A 50 4.45 -11.92 10.42
N PRO A 51 5.26 -12.33 11.42
CA PRO A 51 5.42 -11.56 12.63
C PRO A 51 6.20 -10.26 12.36
N THR A 52 5.87 -9.20 13.10
CA THR A 52 6.69 -7.99 13.13
C THR A 52 7.94 -8.22 13.98
N ALA A 53 9.12 -7.97 13.40
CA ALA A 53 10.38 -7.99 14.11
C ALA A 53 10.50 -6.71 14.97
N LYS A 54 10.04 -6.77 16.22
CA LYS A 54 9.99 -5.61 17.12
C LYS A 54 11.34 -4.90 17.25
N GLY A 55 11.38 -3.62 16.90
CA GLY A 55 12.59 -2.78 16.97
C GLY A 55 13.62 -3.06 15.87
N ALA A 56 13.35 -4.01 14.96
CA ALA A 56 14.15 -4.19 13.78
C ALA A 56 13.83 -3.09 12.77
N VAL A 57 14.87 -2.41 12.33
CA VAL A 57 14.81 -1.40 11.27
C VAL A 57 15.65 -1.87 10.09
N VAL A 58 15.24 -1.49 8.89
CA VAL A 58 15.98 -1.80 7.67
C VAL A 58 16.31 -0.51 6.92
N GLU A 59 17.59 -0.33 6.61
CA GLU A 59 18.04 0.77 5.75
C GLU A 59 17.91 0.33 4.29
N LEU A 60 17.10 1.06 3.52
CA LEU A 60 16.92 0.78 2.10
C LEU A 60 18.14 1.24 1.29
N PRO A 61 18.44 0.58 0.14
CA PRO A 61 19.40 1.09 -0.82
C PRO A 61 19.06 2.52 -1.23
N VAL A 62 20.08 3.36 -1.43
CA VAL A 62 19.91 4.76 -1.82
C VAL A 62 20.38 4.95 -3.25
N ILE A 63 19.48 5.46 -4.09
CA ILE A 63 19.73 5.84 -5.48
C ILE A 63 19.89 7.36 -5.54
N ASP A 64 21.11 7.80 -5.80
CA ASP A 64 21.43 9.24 -5.95
C ASP A 64 21.37 9.67 -7.42
N LEU A 65 20.41 10.55 -7.72
CA LEU A 65 20.21 11.09 -9.08
C LEU A 65 21.02 12.36 -9.37
N THR A 66 21.96 12.75 -8.51
CA THR A 66 22.83 13.92 -8.75
C THR A 66 23.56 13.82 -10.09
N GLY A 67 23.36 14.77 -10.98
CA GLY A 67 24.00 14.76 -12.30
C GLY A 67 23.55 13.61 -13.20
N GLU A 68 22.41 12.98 -12.91
CA GLU A 68 21.72 12.15 -13.90
C GLU A 68 21.07 13.09 -14.92
N GLU A 69 21.48 12.93 -16.16
CA GLU A 69 20.92 13.65 -17.29
C GLU A 69 20.60 12.65 -18.39
N ARG A 70 19.59 12.96 -19.21
CA ARG A 70 19.19 12.08 -20.30
C ARG A 70 20.35 11.86 -21.27
N GLY A 71 20.87 10.64 -21.32
CA GLY A 71 22.02 10.27 -22.16
C GLY A 71 23.38 10.64 -21.56
N GLY A 72 23.41 11.10 -20.30
CA GLY A 72 24.62 11.44 -19.58
C GLY A 72 25.45 10.22 -19.15
N PRO A 73 26.71 10.42 -18.76
CA PRO A 73 27.65 9.33 -18.45
C PRO A 73 27.23 8.50 -17.23
N ARG A 74 26.51 9.09 -16.27
CA ARG A 74 26.03 8.41 -15.06
C ARG A 74 24.79 7.54 -15.28
N ARG A 75 24.10 7.66 -16.41
CA ARG A 75 22.82 6.97 -16.60
C ARG A 75 22.93 5.45 -16.49
N ARG A 76 24.03 4.89 -17.00
CA ARG A 76 24.28 3.44 -16.89
C ARG A 76 24.42 2.98 -15.44
N GLU A 77 25.22 3.69 -14.66
CA GLU A 77 25.45 3.43 -13.23
C GLU A 77 24.12 3.49 -12.45
N VAL A 78 23.32 4.55 -12.66
CA VAL A 78 22.02 4.72 -11.99
C VAL A 78 21.05 3.60 -12.36
N VAL A 79 20.96 3.23 -13.64
CA VAL A 79 20.09 2.13 -14.10
C VAL A 79 20.52 0.80 -13.52
N GLU A 80 21.82 0.52 -13.46
CA GLU A 80 22.37 -0.70 -12.84
C GLU A 80 22.06 -0.73 -11.32
N ALA A 81 22.18 0.39 -10.62
CA ALA A 81 21.85 0.50 -9.20
C ALA A 81 20.36 0.28 -8.94
N ILE A 82 19.46 0.89 -9.74
CA ILE A 82 18.02 0.65 -9.66
C ILE A 82 17.70 -0.82 -9.91
N GLY A 83 18.27 -1.42 -10.96
CA GLY A 83 18.07 -2.82 -11.28
C GLY A 83 18.56 -3.75 -10.17
N LYS A 84 19.67 -3.43 -9.51
CA LYS A 84 20.15 -4.20 -8.36
C LYS A 84 19.19 -4.09 -7.17
N ALA A 85 18.77 -2.88 -6.81
CA ALA A 85 17.82 -2.66 -5.73
C ALA A 85 16.47 -3.36 -6.02
N ALA A 86 15.98 -3.31 -7.25
CA ALA A 86 14.76 -4.00 -7.67
C ALA A 86 14.81 -5.52 -7.44
N ARG A 87 15.95 -6.15 -7.72
CA ARG A 87 16.15 -7.61 -7.62
C ARG A 87 16.39 -8.08 -6.19
N GLU A 88 17.14 -7.29 -5.41
CA GLU A 88 17.61 -7.69 -4.09
C GLU A 88 16.75 -7.15 -2.94
N TRP A 89 16.04 -6.05 -3.17
CA TRP A 89 15.33 -5.31 -2.13
C TRP A 89 13.86 -5.07 -2.44
N GLY A 90 13.51 -4.84 -3.71
CA GLY A 90 12.16 -4.48 -4.14
C GLY A 90 11.72 -3.06 -3.75
N PHE A 91 12.35 -2.50 -2.71
CA PHE A 91 12.24 -1.13 -2.25
C PHE A 91 13.60 -0.42 -2.30
N PHE A 92 13.59 0.88 -2.56
CA PHE A 92 14.78 1.74 -2.45
C PHE A 92 14.38 3.19 -2.23
N SER A 93 15.29 3.95 -1.62
CA SER A 93 15.18 5.40 -1.48
C SER A 93 15.83 6.09 -2.68
N ILE A 94 15.25 7.18 -3.15
CA ILE A 94 15.78 8.03 -4.21
C ILE A 94 16.05 9.41 -3.60
N ILE A 95 17.26 9.92 -3.79
CA ILE A 95 17.67 11.27 -3.37
C ILE A 95 18.11 12.10 -4.57
N ASN A 96 18.15 13.42 -4.41
CA ASN A 96 18.54 14.37 -5.45
C ASN A 96 17.71 14.21 -6.75
N HIS A 97 16.45 13.80 -6.60
CA HIS A 97 15.49 13.53 -7.69
C HIS A 97 14.93 14.79 -8.36
N GLY A 98 15.38 15.98 -7.97
CA GLY A 98 14.99 17.26 -8.58
C GLY A 98 13.64 17.83 -8.13
N VAL A 99 12.87 17.11 -7.31
CA VAL A 99 11.65 17.66 -6.68
C VAL A 99 12.06 18.47 -5.46
N GLN A 100 11.64 19.74 -5.41
CA GLN A 100 12.01 20.63 -4.32
C GLN A 100 11.36 20.19 -3.00
N LEU A 101 12.12 20.26 -1.90
CA LEU A 101 11.64 19.88 -0.57
C LEU A 101 10.38 20.66 -0.16
N GLU A 102 10.31 21.95 -0.51
CA GLU A 102 9.13 22.78 -0.23
C GLU A 102 7.89 22.33 -1.01
N THR A 103 8.05 21.79 -2.22
CA THR A 103 6.96 21.17 -2.98
C THR A 103 6.44 19.92 -2.27
N MET A 104 7.33 19.07 -1.77
CA MET A 104 6.95 17.87 -1.01
C MET A 104 6.23 18.22 0.30
N LYS A 105 6.73 19.22 1.03
CA LYS A 105 6.06 19.73 2.24
C LYS A 105 4.68 20.31 1.92
N ALA A 106 4.58 21.14 0.88
CA ALA A 106 3.32 21.74 0.45
C ALA A 106 2.29 20.68 0.03
N MET A 107 2.73 19.59 -0.60
CA MET A 107 1.87 18.45 -0.93
C MET A 107 1.33 17.76 0.34
N LEU A 108 2.21 17.42 1.29
CA LEU A 108 1.79 16.81 2.56
C LEU A 108 0.86 17.72 3.37
N GLU A 109 1.15 19.03 3.39
CA GLU A 109 0.26 20.01 4.01
C GLU A 109 -1.10 20.09 3.32
N SER A 110 -1.13 20.01 1.99
CA SER A 110 -2.38 20.04 1.21
C SER A 110 -3.23 18.80 1.47
N ILE A 111 -2.61 17.62 1.51
CA ILE A 111 -3.28 16.37 1.90
C ILE A 111 -3.86 16.51 3.31
N LYS A 112 -3.07 17.00 4.27
CA LYS A 112 -3.53 17.23 5.64
C LYS A 112 -4.71 18.21 5.67
N ARG A 113 -4.60 19.36 5.01
CA ARG A 113 -5.66 20.39 4.96
C ARG A 113 -6.96 19.82 4.41
N PHE A 114 -6.90 19.06 3.32
CA PHE A 114 -8.07 18.39 2.76
C PHE A 114 -8.73 17.45 3.78
N HIS A 115 -7.94 16.61 4.47
CA HIS A 115 -8.48 15.67 5.45
C HIS A 115 -9.07 16.36 6.69
N GLU A 116 -8.56 17.53 7.08
CA GLU A 116 -9.08 18.37 8.16
C GLU A 116 -10.30 19.21 7.76
N LEU A 117 -10.74 19.20 6.49
CA LEU A 117 -11.99 19.85 6.11
C LEU A 117 -13.20 19.20 6.81
N PRO A 118 -14.25 19.98 7.12
CA PRO A 118 -15.53 19.46 7.57
C PRO A 118 -16.07 18.38 6.62
N ASN A 119 -16.85 17.43 7.15
CA ASN A 119 -17.36 16.33 6.35
C ASN A 119 -18.28 16.83 5.21
N GLU A 120 -19.02 17.90 5.46
CA GLU A 120 -19.94 18.54 4.51
C GLU A 120 -19.22 19.02 3.24
N GLU A 121 -17.95 19.43 3.35
CA GLU A 121 -17.15 19.85 2.19
C GLU A 121 -16.64 18.66 1.36
N LYS A 122 -16.40 17.52 2.02
CA LYS A 122 -15.89 16.29 1.37
C LYS A 122 -17.01 15.39 0.84
N GLU A 123 -18.23 15.52 1.37
CA GLU A 123 -19.37 14.66 1.04
C GLU A 123 -19.68 14.63 -0.46
N SER A 124 -19.59 15.77 -1.14
CA SER A 124 -19.83 15.85 -2.59
C SER A 124 -18.84 15.05 -3.45
N LEU A 125 -17.66 14.77 -2.88
CA LEU A 125 -16.61 13.96 -3.50
C LEU A 125 -16.75 12.49 -3.13
N TYR A 126 -17.59 12.14 -2.14
CA TYR A 126 -17.72 10.77 -1.64
C TYR A 126 -18.37 9.85 -2.69
N THR A 127 -17.59 8.99 -3.32
CA THR A 127 -18.08 8.07 -4.35
C THR A 127 -17.13 6.91 -4.64
N TYR A 128 -17.70 5.78 -5.04
CA TYR A 128 -17.00 4.62 -5.58
C TYR A 128 -17.05 4.56 -7.12
N GLU A 129 -17.65 5.54 -7.78
CA GLU A 129 -17.77 5.58 -9.24
C GLU A 129 -16.39 5.71 -9.91
N ARG A 130 -16.03 4.73 -10.73
CA ARG A 130 -14.75 4.72 -11.46
C ARG A 130 -14.66 5.77 -12.57
N SER A 131 -15.79 6.28 -13.05
CA SER A 131 -15.86 7.32 -14.09
C SER A 131 -15.51 8.71 -13.56
N LYS A 132 -15.53 8.92 -12.24
CA LYS A 132 -15.21 10.20 -11.61
C LYS A 132 -13.71 10.39 -11.54
N LEU A 133 -13.24 11.56 -11.99
CA LEU A 133 -11.82 11.93 -12.00
C LEU A 133 -11.31 12.37 -10.63
N VAL A 134 -12.19 12.94 -9.80
CA VAL A 134 -11.89 13.38 -8.43
C VAL A 134 -12.90 12.74 -7.52
N LYS A 135 -12.43 12.03 -6.51
CA LYS A 135 -13.26 11.32 -5.55
C LYS A 135 -12.58 11.19 -4.20
N TRP A 136 -13.42 10.95 -3.22
CA TRP A 136 -13.14 10.62 -1.84
C TRP A 136 -13.96 9.37 -1.52
N ASN A 137 -13.49 8.47 -0.66
CA ASN A 137 -14.30 7.36 -0.15
C ASN A 137 -13.63 6.70 1.05
N SER A 138 -14.39 5.89 1.78
CA SER A 138 -13.83 5.02 2.80
C SER A 138 -13.28 3.75 2.16
N ASN A 139 -12.17 3.22 2.69
CA ASN A 139 -11.62 1.93 2.25
C ASN A 139 -12.43 0.75 2.80
N LEU A 140 -13.63 0.56 2.24
CA LEU A 140 -14.55 -0.49 2.63
C LEU A 140 -14.26 -1.79 1.86
N PRO A 141 -14.44 -2.95 2.52
CA PRO A 141 -14.18 -4.25 1.93
C PRO A 141 -15.14 -4.51 0.76
N ALA A 142 -14.59 -5.03 -0.34
CA ALA A 142 -15.38 -5.38 -1.52
C ALA A 142 -16.21 -6.66 -1.33
N GLN A 143 -15.88 -7.50 -0.33
CA GLN A 143 -16.54 -8.78 -0.10
C GLN A 143 -16.99 -8.94 1.36
N LYS A 144 -18.10 -9.66 1.54
CA LYS A 144 -18.66 -9.94 2.86
C LYS A 144 -17.68 -10.74 3.72
N GLY A 145 -17.39 -10.22 4.90
CA GLY A 145 -16.53 -10.87 5.90
C GLY A 145 -15.07 -10.47 5.82
N ASP A 146 -14.64 -9.73 4.79
CA ASP A 146 -13.31 -9.14 4.75
C ASP A 146 -13.22 -7.96 5.73
N PRO A 147 -12.09 -7.76 6.43
CA PRO A 147 -11.88 -6.57 7.26
C PRO A 147 -11.65 -5.33 6.39
N ALA A 148 -12.16 -4.17 6.83
CA ALA A 148 -11.79 -2.87 6.31
C ALA A 148 -10.39 -2.45 6.81
N CYS A 149 -9.71 -1.57 6.07
CA CYS A 149 -8.42 -1.05 6.52
C CYS A 149 -8.60 0.20 7.37
N TRP A 150 -8.03 0.20 8.58
CA TRP A 150 -7.95 1.40 9.44
C TRP A 150 -6.88 2.37 8.91
N ARG A 151 -7.23 3.17 7.89
CA ARG A 151 -6.28 3.98 7.12
C ARG A 151 -6.62 5.48 7.18
N LYS A 152 -5.59 6.34 7.12
CA LYS A 152 -5.68 7.81 6.92
C LYS A 152 -5.30 8.27 5.48
N GLU A 153 -5.39 7.36 4.50
CA GLU A 153 -5.13 7.52 3.04
C GLU A 153 -3.67 7.79 2.65
N MET A 154 -3.12 7.35 1.50
CA MET A 154 -3.61 7.35 0.10
C MET A 154 -3.48 5.98 -0.59
N GLU A 155 -4.40 5.64 -1.50
CA GLU A 155 -4.10 4.75 -2.63
C GLU A 155 -5.09 5.05 -3.74
N GLU A 156 -4.60 5.62 -4.84
CA GLU A 156 -5.20 5.37 -6.14
C GLU A 156 -4.11 5.08 -7.16
N TYR A 157 -4.26 3.90 -7.78
CA TYR A 157 -3.60 3.41 -9.00
C TYR A 157 -2.43 4.24 -9.52
N VAL A 158 -1.23 4.00 -8.99
CA VAL A 158 -0.02 4.17 -9.79
C VAL A 158 0.80 2.90 -9.67
N LYS A 159 1.01 2.25 -10.82
CA LYS A 159 1.82 1.05 -11.06
C LYS A 159 3.31 1.19 -10.64
N TYR A 160 3.66 2.33 -10.05
CA TYR A 160 4.92 2.71 -9.43
C TYR A 160 4.54 3.56 -8.21
N MET A 161 4.61 3.02 -6.99
CA MET A 161 4.40 3.88 -5.82
C MET A 161 5.68 4.64 -5.57
N ILE A 162 5.55 5.96 -5.53
CA ILE A 162 6.57 6.87 -5.05
C ILE A 162 5.94 7.53 -3.83
N GLU A 163 6.43 7.15 -2.66
CA GLU A 163 5.88 7.60 -1.40
C GLU A 163 6.80 8.62 -0.73
N VAL A 164 6.17 9.66 -0.18
CA VAL A 164 6.79 10.53 0.81
C VAL A 164 6.32 10.04 2.17
N THR A 165 7.15 9.26 2.85
CA THR A 165 6.77 8.67 4.13
C THR A 165 6.99 9.64 5.29
N LEU A 166 6.01 9.72 6.19
CA LEU A 166 6.13 10.35 7.51
C LEU A 166 6.48 9.32 8.60
N GLY A 167 6.73 8.06 8.22
CA GLY A 167 6.89 6.89 9.10
C GLY A 167 5.72 5.90 8.97
N GLY A 168 5.88 4.73 9.58
CA GLY A 168 4.87 3.66 9.59
C GLY A 168 4.93 2.68 8.40
N LEU A 169 5.84 2.90 7.45
CA LEU A 169 6.12 1.94 6.39
C LEU A 169 6.85 0.72 6.96
N GLN A 170 6.38 -0.47 6.60
CA GLN A 170 7.04 -1.74 6.91
C GLN A 170 7.27 -2.52 5.62
N MET A 171 8.40 -3.23 5.56
CA MET A 171 8.74 -4.12 4.44
C MET A 171 8.78 -5.56 4.94
N LEU A 172 8.17 -6.47 4.16
CA LEU A 172 8.27 -7.90 4.42
C LEU A 172 9.62 -8.42 3.92
N ARG A 173 10.46 -8.85 4.86
CA ARG A 173 11.78 -9.42 4.57
C ARG A 173 12.02 -10.63 5.45
N ASP A 174 12.51 -11.71 4.86
CA ASP A 174 12.84 -12.94 5.57
C ASP A 174 11.64 -13.49 6.38
N ASN A 175 10.43 -13.35 5.83
CA ASN A 175 9.14 -13.70 6.43
C ASN A 175 8.80 -12.92 7.72
N GLN A 176 9.36 -11.71 7.88
CA GLN A 176 9.05 -10.80 8.99
C GLN A 176 8.79 -9.38 8.49
N TRP A 177 7.86 -8.68 9.13
CA TRP A 177 7.70 -7.24 8.90
C TRP A 177 8.79 -6.47 9.65
N VAL A 178 9.51 -5.61 8.93
CA VAL A 178 10.60 -4.78 9.46
C VAL A 178 10.30 -3.31 9.16
N ASP A 179 10.57 -2.42 10.12
CA ASP A 179 10.28 -1.00 9.97
C ASP A 179 11.25 -0.35 8.97
N VAL A 180 10.70 0.45 8.06
CA VAL A 180 11.47 1.32 7.18
C VAL A 180 11.46 2.73 7.78
N PRO A 181 12.59 3.23 8.31
CA PRO A 181 12.63 4.55 8.90
C PRO A 181 12.37 5.63 7.85
N PRO A 182 11.69 6.73 8.21
CA PRO A 182 11.49 7.84 7.29
C PRO A 182 12.85 8.45 6.90
N PHE A 183 13.02 8.74 5.62
CA PHE A 183 14.20 9.40 5.07
C PHE A 183 13.80 10.80 4.58
N PRO A 184 14.07 11.87 5.36
CA PRO A 184 13.66 13.23 5.00
C PRO A 184 14.21 13.68 3.65
N GLY A 185 13.31 14.15 2.78
CA GLY A 185 13.67 14.63 1.43
C GLY A 185 14.02 13.54 0.42
N ALA A 186 13.87 12.26 0.78
CA ALA A 186 13.94 11.16 -0.15
C ALA A 186 12.53 10.72 -0.59
N LEU A 187 12.49 10.08 -1.74
CA LEU A 187 11.31 9.35 -2.23
C LEU A 187 11.54 7.86 -2.04
N ILE A 188 10.56 7.13 -1.52
CA ILE A 188 10.62 5.66 -1.49
C ILE A 188 9.92 5.12 -2.73
N ALA A 189 10.62 4.28 -3.49
CA ALA A 189 10.07 3.60 -4.65
C ALA A 189 10.02 2.09 -4.42
N ASN A 190 8.97 1.44 -4.92
CA ASN A 190 8.87 -0.02 -4.95
C ASN A 190 8.34 -0.53 -6.30
N PHE A 191 8.61 -1.80 -6.57
CA PHE A 191 7.97 -2.55 -7.64
C PHE A 191 6.79 -3.34 -7.08
N GLY A 192 5.61 -3.20 -7.69
CA GLY A 192 4.41 -3.95 -7.28
C GLY A 192 4.31 -5.33 -7.94
N ASP A 193 3.30 -6.10 -7.53
CA ASP A 193 2.98 -7.47 -7.96
C ASP A 193 3.17 -7.68 -9.47
N LEU A 194 2.57 -6.80 -10.28
CA LEU A 194 2.64 -6.84 -11.73
C LEU A 194 4.07 -6.87 -12.28
N MET A 195 4.98 -6.10 -11.68
CA MET A 195 6.38 -6.01 -12.14
C MET A 195 7.16 -7.27 -11.78
N GLN A 196 6.90 -7.89 -10.62
CA GLN A 196 7.48 -9.17 -10.26
C GLN A 196 6.99 -10.29 -11.19
N ILE A 197 5.70 -10.28 -11.55
CA ILE A 197 5.12 -11.28 -12.47
C ILE A 197 5.73 -11.15 -13.88
N ILE A 198 5.70 -9.96 -14.50
CA ILE A 198 6.18 -9.79 -15.89
C ILE A 198 7.69 -9.93 -16.04
N SER A 199 8.44 -9.76 -14.94
CA SER A 199 9.89 -9.98 -14.92
C SER A 199 10.27 -11.43 -14.59
N ASN A 200 9.30 -12.34 -14.48
CA ASN A 200 9.51 -13.73 -14.07
C ASN A 200 10.34 -13.84 -12.79
N ASP A 201 9.89 -13.11 -11.77
CA ASP A 201 10.50 -13.11 -10.44
C ASP A 201 11.91 -12.48 -10.40
N GLU A 202 12.35 -11.79 -11.46
CA GLU A 202 13.61 -11.03 -11.44
C GLU A 202 13.49 -9.83 -10.49
N PHE A 203 12.46 -8.99 -10.63
CA PHE A 203 12.19 -7.89 -9.70
C PHE A 203 11.30 -8.37 -8.56
N LYS A 204 11.52 -7.84 -7.36
CA LYS A 204 10.81 -8.25 -6.14
C LYS A 204 9.87 -7.14 -5.68
N GLU A 205 8.67 -7.51 -5.28
CA GLU A 205 7.78 -6.70 -4.44
C GLU A 205 7.92 -7.14 -2.98
N LEU A 206 7.94 -8.45 -2.73
CA LEU A 206 8.10 -9.08 -1.42
C LEU A 206 9.32 -10.00 -1.41
N ILE A 207 10.09 -9.98 -0.31
CA ILE A 207 11.25 -10.87 -0.14
C ILE A 207 10.88 -11.98 0.84
N ILE A 208 10.29 -13.04 0.27
CA ILE A 208 9.90 -14.27 0.96
C ILE A 208 10.94 -15.35 0.60
N LYS A 209 11.31 -16.21 1.56
CA LYS A 209 12.33 -17.27 1.38
C LYS A 209 11.82 -18.50 0.59
N ASP A 210 11.10 -18.26 -0.51
CA ASP A 210 10.60 -19.34 -1.37
C ASP A 210 11.42 -19.49 -2.65
N LYS A 211 11.28 -20.65 -3.30
CA LYS A 211 11.89 -20.88 -4.61
C LYS A 211 11.31 -19.88 -5.63
N PRO A 212 12.15 -19.31 -6.52
CA PRO A 212 11.68 -18.36 -7.51
C PRO A 212 10.55 -18.96 -8.35
N ALA A 213 9.47 -18.20 -8.47
CA ALA A 213 8.29 -18.61 -9.22
C ALA A 213 8.46 -18.34 -10.72
N VAL A 214 7.80 -19.14 -11.55
CA VAL A 214 7.62 -18.83 -12.97
C VAL A 214 6.13 -18.62 -13.18
N TYR A 215 5.77 -17.56 -13.88
CA TYR A 215 4.39 -17.16 -14.09
C TYR A 215 3.95 -17.49 -15.53
N ARG A 216 2.66 -17.76 -15.71
CA ARG A 216 2.06 -17.92 -17.05
C ARG A 216 1.84 -16.56 -17.71
N ASP A 217 1.72 -16.57 -19.03
CA ASP A 217 1.26 -15.39 -19.77
C ASP A 217 -0.20 -15.05 -19.39
N PHE A 218 -0.51 -13.75 -19.42
CA PHE A 218 -1.83 -13.21 -19.09
C PHE A 218 -2.07 -11.91 -19.86
N MET A 219 -3.35 -11.55 -20.04
CA MET A 219 -3.73 -10.26 -20.59
C MET A 219 -3.72 -9.20 -19.48
N PHE A 220 -3.27 -7.97 -19.76
CA PHE A 220 -3.33 -6.88 -18.76
C PHE A 220 -4.74 -6.70 -18.19
N GLU A 221 -5.78 -6.83 -19.02
CA GLU A 221 -7.17 -6.78 -18.56
C GLU A 221 -7.48 -7.87 -17.53
N GLU A 222 -7.00 -9.08 -17.72
CA GLU A 222 -7.16 -10.20 -16.79
C GLU A 222 -6.58 -9.88 -15.41
N TYR A 223 -5.39 -9.27 -15.37
CA TYR A 223 -4.77 -8.79 -14.13
C TYR A 223 -5.66 -7.78 -13.40
N PHE A 224 -6.18 -6.78 -14.12
CA PHE A 224 -7.08 -5.81 -13.50
C PHE A 224 -8.42 -6.42 -13.07
N GLN A 225 -8.93 -7.42 -13.79
CA GLN A 225 -10.13 -8.16 -13.37
C GLN A 225 -9.85 -8.99 -12.11
N TYR A 226 -8.67 -9.60 -11.97
CA TYR A 226 -8.30 -10.32 -10.75
C TYR A 226 -8.38 -9.39 -9.52
N TYR A 227 -7.71 -8.23 -9.53
CA TYR A 227 -7.78 -7.30 -8.39
C TYR A 227 -9.18 -6.70 -8.20
N LYS A 228 -9.97 -6.56 -9.26
CA LYS A 228 -11.38 -6.14 -9.16
C LYS A 228 -12.22 -7.17 -8.41
N VAL A 229 -12.01 -8.46 -8.66
CA VAL A 229 -12.78 -9.53 -8.01
C VAL A 229 -12.25 -9.83 -6.61
N LYS A 230 -10.92 -9.89 -6.45
CA LYS A 230 -10.23 -10.16 -5.18
C LYS A 230 -10.61 -9.18 -4.07
N GLY A 231 -10.74 -7.89 -4.39
CA GLY A 231 -10.99 -6.86 -3.39
C GLY A 231 -9.76 -6.55 -2.51
N ALA A 232 -10.00 -6.07 -1.29
CA ALA A 232 -8.98 -5.54 -0.38
C ALA A 232 -8.22 -6.61 0.44
N ARG A 233 -8.32 -7.90 0.09
CA ARG A 233 -7.58 -8.96 0.79
C ARG A 233 -6.06 -8.74 0.64
N PHE A 234 -5.27 -9.12 1.62
CA PHE A 234 -3.80 -9.00 1.57
C PHE A 234 -3.11 -10.15 0.80
N GLU A 235 -3.83 -10.81 -0.10
CA GLU A 235 -3.31 -11.93 -0.91
C GLU A 235 -2.71 -11.41 -2.21
N SER A 236 -1.43 -11.66 -2.46
CA SER A 236 -0.81 -11.30 -3.74
C SER A 236 -1.40 -12.10 -4.91
N ALA A 237 -1.32 -11.57 -6.13
CA ALA A 237 -1.68 -12.30 -7.34
C ALA A 237 -0.67 -13.41 -7.72
N PHE A 238 0.47 -13.53 -7.01
CA PHE A 238 1.52 -14.48 -7.36
C PHE A 238 1.01 -15.91 -7.52
N ASP A 239 0.27 -16.43 -6.54
CA ASP A 239 -0.22 -17.82 -6.60
C ASP A 239 -1.21 -18.04 -7.76
N TYR A 240 -1.99 -17.02 -8.12
CA TYR A 240 -2.97 -17.11 -9.22
C TYR A 240 -2.29 -17.22 -10.60
N TYR A 241 -1.13 -16.60 -10.76
CA TYR A 241 -0.36 -16.60 -12.02
C TYR A 241 0.78 -17.64 -12.03
N ARG A 242 1.09 -18.27 -10.90
CA ARG A 242 2.20 -19.22 -10.77
C ARG A 242 1.94 -20.50 -11.57
N ILE A 243 2.95 -20.98 -12.29
CA ILE A 243 2.93 -22.31 -12.91
C ILE A 243 3.34 -23.34 -11.84
N HIS A 244 2.40 -24.19 -11.43
CA HIS A 244 2.69 -25.35 -10.59
C HIS A 244 3.23 -26.49 -11.48
N LYS A 245 4.44 -26.96 -11.18
CA LYS A 245 5.04 -28.14 -11.82
C LYS A 245 4.83 -29.37 -10.96
#